data_AF-A0A9P0PTZ7-F1
#
_entry.id   AF-A0A9P0PTZ7-F1
#
_cell.length_a   1.000
_cell.length_b   1.000
_cell.length_c   1.000
_cell.angle_alpha   90.00
_cell.angle_beta   90.00
_cell.angle_gamma   90.00
#
_symmetry.space_group_name_H-M   'P 1'
#
loop_
_entity.id
_entity.type
_entity.pdbx_description
1 polymer ?
#
loop_
_entity_poly.entity_id
_entity_poly.type
_entity_poly.pdbx_seq_one_letter_code
_entity_poly.pdbx_strand_id
1 'polypeptide(L)'
;MMDIPVDYRIKFPKKNPNPVGILKAKAIGEPPMCLSISVPLAIRRALAAAREEADPTQPKWVPVDGTTSTDFTFRHSLNNFNQYVI
;
A
#
# COMPACT_ATOMS: atom_id res chain seq x y z
N MET A 1 -7.91 -7.63 16.25
CA MET A 1 -7.05 -7.80 15.07
C MET A 1 -7.71 -7.04 13.91
N MET A 2 -7.22 -5.84 13.59
CA MET A 2 -7.89 -4.90 12.65
C MET A 2 -7.00 -4.48 11.46
N ASP A 3 -5.80 -5.05 11.33
CA ASP A 3 -4.80 -4.60 10.34
C ASP A 3 -4.88 -5.37 9.00
N ILE A 4 -5.69 -6.43 8.94
CA ILE A 4 -5.90 -7.20 7.70
C ILE A 4 -6.94 -6.52 6.80
N PRO A 5 -6.83 -6.62 5.46
CA PRO A 5 -7.84 -6.09 4.56
C PRO A 5 -9.21 -6.70 4.84
N VAL A 6 -10.26 -5.86 4.83
CA VAL A 6 -11.66 -6.31 5.02
C VAL A 6 -12.08 -7.32 3.95
N ASP A 7 -11.63 -7.12 2.70
CA ASP A 7 -11.78 -8.07 1.60
C ASP A 7 -10.39 -8.55 1.15
N TYR A 8 -10.07 -9.81 1.46
CA TYR A 8 -8.76 -10.40 1.18
C TYR A 8 -8.90 -11.65 0.30
N ARG A 9 -8.72 -11.48 -1.02
CA ARG A 9 -8.93 -12.53 -2.02
C ARG A 9 -7.61 -13.08 -2.55
N ILE A 10 -7.45 -14.38 -2.50
CA ILE A 10 -6.27 -15.10 -3.01
C ILE A 10 -6.71 -16.11 -4.07
N LYS A 11 -5.98 -16.18 -5.19
CA LYS A 11 -6.22 -17.15 -6.26
C LYS A 11 -4.90 -17.71 -6.76
N PHE A 12 -4.87 -19.03 -6.97
CA PHE A 12 -3.77 -19.68 -7.67
C PHE A 12 -4.01 -19.69 -9.19
N PRO A 13 -2.97 -19.51 -10.01
CA PRO A 13 -3.08 -19.64 -11.46
C PRO A 13 -3.46 -21.08 -11.82
N LYS A 14 -4.53 -21.24 -12.59
CA LYS A 14 -4.99 -22.56 -13.07
C LYS A 14 -4.08 -23.06 -14.19
N LYS A 15 -3.91 -24.39 -14.27
CA LYS A 15 -3.20 -25.07 -15.37
C LYS A 15 -1.76 -24.57 -15.61
N ASN A 16 -1.04 -24.20 -14.54
CA ASN A 16 0.34 -23.70 -14.63
C ASN A 16 1.34 -24.62 -13.87
N PRO A 17 1.57 -25.86 -14.35
CA PRO A 17 2.44 -26.82 -13.69
C PRO A 17 3.92 -26.40 -13.77
N ASN A 18 4.68 -26.62 -12.69
CA ASN A 18 6.14 -26.46 -12.73
C ASN A 18 6.80 -27.69 -13.38
N PRO A 19 7.57 -27.55 -14.47
CA PRO A 19 8.23 -28.68 -15.13
C PRO A 19 9.35 -29.33 -14.30
N VAL A 20 9.96 -28.58 -13.36
CA VAL A 20 11.13 -29.04 -12.59
C VAL A 20 10.78 -29.42 -11.14
N GLY A 21 9.69 -28.87 -10.60
CA GLY A 21 9.31 -29.06 -9.21
C GLY A 21 8.77 -30.46 -8.93
N ILE A 22 9.07 -31.00 -7.74
CA ILE A 22 8.47 -32.23 -7.23
C ILE A 22 6.95 -32.07 -7.27
N LEU A 23 6.27 -33.03 -7.90
CA LEU A 23 4.81 -33.01 -8.08
C LEU A 23 4.29 -31.71 -8.73
N LYS A 24 5.09 -31.06 -9.57
CA LYS A 24 4.77 -29.79 -10.24
C LYS A 24 4.56 -28.60 -9.29
N ALA A 25 5.07 -28.68 -8.05
CA ALA A 25 4.96 -27.64 -7.02
C ALA A 25 5.87 -26.42 -7.30
N LYS A 26 5.57 -25.30 -6.63
CA LYS A 26 6.37 -24.07 -6.64
C LYS A 26 6.57 -23.60 -5.20
N ALA A 27 7.76 -23.12 -4.86
CA ALA A 27 8.03 -22.55 -3.54
C ALA A 27 7.29 -21.21 -3.37
N ILE A 28 6.67 -21.00 -2.20
CA ILE A 28 5.84 -19.82 -1.91
C ILE A 28 6.19 -19.15 -0.58
N GLY A 29 7.31 -19.49 0.06
CA GLY A 29 7.67 -18.93 1.37
C GLY A 29 7.88 -17.41 1.32
N GLU A 30 8.78 -16.97 0.44
CA GLU A 30 9.19 -15.57 0.33
C GLU A 30 8.43 -14.76 -0.73
N PRO A 31 8.13 -15.30 -1.93
CA PRO A 31 7.58 -14.48 -3.03
C PRO A 31 6.30 -13.69 -2.69
N PRO A 32 5.31 -14.24 -1.94
CA PRO A 32 4.11 -13.49 -1.57
C PRO A 32 4.39 -12.31 -0.64
N MET A 33 5.47 -12.32 0.13
CA MET A 33 5.82 -11.21 1.03
C MET A 33 6.07 -9.92 0.24
N CYS A 34 6.64 -10.02 -0.96
CA CYS A 34 6.85 -8.86 -1.83
C CYS A 34 5.53 -8.21 -2.29
N LEU A 35 4.40 -8.93 -2.30
CA LEU A 35 3.10 -8.39 -2.69
C LEU A 35 2.53 -7.41 -1.65
N SER A 36 3.03 -7.44 -0.42
CA SER A 36 2.63 -6.52 0.65
C SER A 36 2.90 -5.03 0.31
N ILE A 37 3.83 -4.76 -0.61
CA ILE A 37 4.13 -3.40 -1.10
C ILE A 37 2.92 -2.69 -1.73
N SER A 38 1.91 -3.46 -2.16
CA SER A 38 0.64 -2.92 -2.66
C SER A 38 -0.04 -1.96 -1.67
N VAL A 39 0.07 -2.23 -0.36
CA VAL A 39 -0.56 -1.40 0.68
C VAL A 39 0.12 -0.03 0.82
N PRO A 40 1.45 0.07 1.04
CA PRO A 40 2.16 1.36 1.01
C PRO A 40 1.94 2.15 -0.29
N LEU A 41 1.90 1.48 -1.44
CA LEU A 41 1.62 2.13 -2.72
C LEU A 41 0.21 2.71 -2.78
N ALA A 42 -0.79 2.01 -2.25
CA ALA A 42 -2.16 2.53 -2.16
C ALA A 42 -2.23 3.76 -1.24
N ILE A 43 -1.59 3.71 -0.07
CA ILE A 43 -1.53 4.85 0.86
C ILE A 43 -0.84 6.06 0.20
N ARG A 44 0.27 5.85 -0.50
CA ARG A 44 0.97 6.93 -1.22
C ARG A 44 0.08 7.58 -2.29
N ARG A 45 -0.77 6.81 -2.97
CA ARG A 45 -1.75 7.35 -3.93
C ARG A 45 -2.84 8.15 -3.23
N ALA A 46 -3.36 7.66 -2.11
CA ALA A 46 -4.35 8.38 -1.30
C ALA A 46 -3.78 9.70 -0.77
N LEU A 47 -2.53 9.68 -0.28
CA LEU A 47 -1.83 10.88 0.19
C LEU A 47 -1.64 11.89 -0.94
N ALA A 48 -1.24 11.44 -2.14
CA ALA A 48 -1.08 12.33 -3.29
C ALA A 48 -2.41 13.00 -3.69
N ALA A 49 -3.52 12.28 -3.63
CA ALA A 49 -4.85 12.83 -3.88
C ALA A 49 -5.27 13.84 -2.80
N ALA A 50 -5.07 13.53 -1.52
CA ALA A 50 -5.37 14.44 -0.42
C ALA A 50 -4.56 15.74 -0.49
N ARG A 51 -3.27 15.65 -0.87
CA ARG A 51 -2.40 16.82 -1.07
C ARG A 51 -2.87 17.70 -2.23
N GLU A 52 -3.28 17.09 -3.34
CA GLU A 52 -3.82 17.82 -4.49
C GLU A 52 -5.10 18.59 -4.14
N GLU A 53 -5.95 18.00 -3.30
CA GLU A 53 -7.17 18.66 -2.81
C GLU A 53 -6.87 19.79 -1.82
N ALA A 54 -5.91 19.60 -0.92
CA ALA A 54 -5.54 20.57 0.10
C ALA A 54 -4.81 21.80 -0.47
N ASP A 55 -3.84 21.59 -1.36
CA ASP A 55 -3.08 22.65 -2.02
C ASP A 55 -2.58 22.19 -3.40
N PRO A 56 -3.25 22.61 -4.50
CA PRO A 56 -2.86 22.26 -5.86
C PRO A 56 -1.48 22.79 -6.28
N THR A 57 -0.92 23.78 -5.57
CA THR A 57 0.38 24.36 -5.91
C THR A 57 1.55 23.49 -5.45
N GLN A 58 1.30 22.61 -4.48
CA GLN A 58 2.30 21.74 -3.90
C GLN A 58 2.49 20.46 -4.73
N PRO A 59 3.70 19.85 -4.71
CA PRO A 59 3.93 18.62 -5.43
C PRO A 59 3.09 17.47 -4.85
N LYS A 60 2.46 16.72 -5.75
CA LYS A 60 1.71 15.49 -5.43
C LYS A 60 2.62 14.37 -4.92
N TRP A 61 3.85 14.32 -5.42
CA TRP A 61 4.82 13.32 -5.05
C TRP A 61 5.60 13.74 -3.80
N VAL A 62 5.73 12.81 -2.86
CA VAL A 62 6.46 12.98 -1.60
C VAL A 62 7.38 11.77 -1.41
N PRO A 63 8.63 11.94 -0.97
CA PRO A 63 9.52 10.84 -0.64
C PRO A 63 8.97 10.07 0.56
N VAL A 64 8.90 8.73 0.46
CA VAL A 64 8.48 7.83 1.54
C VAL A 64 9.63 6.85 1.77
N ASP A 65 10.58 7.26 2.60
CA ASP A 65 11.83 6.51 2.82
C ASP A 65 11.73 5.48 3.96
N GLY A 66 10.68 5.59 4.77
CA GLY A 66 10.43 4.74 5.93
C GLY A 66 9.14 3.92 5.84
N THR A 67 8.75 3.35 6.96
CA THR A 67 7.42 2.73 7.09
C THR A 67 6.34 3.80 6.94
N THR A 68 5.24 3.45 6.27
CA THR A 68 4.10 4.36 6.06
C THR A 68 3.25 4.44 7.33
N SER A 69 3.84 5.00 8.39
CA SER A 69 3.17 5.18 9.68
C SER A 69 2.05 6.21 9.59
N THR A 70 1.16 6.19 10.57
CA THR A 70 0.06 7.15 10.68
C THR A 70 0.58 8.58 10.86
N ASP A 71 1.57 8.79 11.73
CA ASP A 71 2.22 10.10 11.93
C ASP A 71 2.86 10.62 10.64
N PHE A 72 3.57 9.75 9.91
CA PHE A 72 4.17 10.13 8.63
C PHE A 72 3.10 10.57 7.63
N THR A 73 2.04 9.78 7.47
CA THR A 73 0.95 10.07 6.52
C THR A 73 0.24 11.38 6.89
N PHE A 74 -0.01 11.59 8.19
CA PHE A 74 -0.65 12.79 8.71
C PHE A 74 0.18 14.05 8.47
N ARG A 75 1.48 14.04 8.78
CA ARG A 75 2.32 15.24 8.59
C ARG A 75 2.51 15.64 7.13
N HIS A 76 2.36 14.70 6.21
CA HIS A 76 2.57 14.94 4.78
C HIS A 76 1.27 15.21 4.01
N SER A 77 0.09 15.22 4.64
CA SER A 77 -1.20 15.42 3.96
C SER A 77 -1.59 16.88 3.72
N LEU A 78 -0.75 17.85 4.12
CA LEU A 78 -0.99 19.30 3.98
C LEU A 78 -2.29 19.79 4.64
N ASN A 79 -2.77 19.07 5.66
CA ASN A 79 -3.98 19.41 6.38
C ASN A 79 -3.79 20.67 7.26
N ASN A 80 -4.83 21.49 7.35
CA ASN A 80 -4.82 22.69 8.19
C ASN A 80 -5.54 22.42 9.52
N PHE A 81 -4.92 22.73 10.66
CA PHE A 81 -5.51 22.44 11.97
C PHE A 81 -6.88 23.13 12.18
N ASN A 82 -7.11 24.29 11.56
CA ASN A 82 -8.36 25.03 11.67
C ASN A 82 -9.55 24.25 11.11
N GLN A 83 -9.32 23.26 10.23
CA GLN A 83 -10.38 22.41 9.67
C GLN A 83 -10.97 21.43 10.70
N TYR A 84 -10.29 21.25 11.84
CA TYR A 84 -10.66 20.28 12.87
C TYR A 84 -11.10 20.92 14.19
N VAL A 85 -11.15 22.25 14.24
CA VAL A 85 -11.66 23.00 15.40
C VAL A 85 -13.13 23.30 15.14
N ILE A 86 -13.98 22.97 16.13
CA ILE A 86 -15.43 23.24 16.13
C ILE A 86 -15.68 24.66 16.62
#